data_AF-A0A2T6DZV5-F1
#
_entry.id   AF-A0A2T6DZV5-F1
#
_cell.length_a   1.000
_cell.length_b   1.000
_cell.length_c   1.000
_cell.angle_alpha   90.00
_cell.angle_beta   90.00
_cell.angle_gamma   90.00
#
_symmetry.space_group_name_H-M   'P 1'
#
loop_
_entity.id
_entity.type
_entity.pdbx_description
1 polymer ?
#
loop_
_entity_poly.entity_id
_entity_poly.type
_entity_poly.pdbx_seq_one_letter_code
_entity_poly.pdbx_strand_id
1 'polypeptide(L)'
;MKTNDDLFFSNPTDPHVEARALALEVICRLLLWMADAPTIEDRGLRTSIALYCIRPDLIDGETMEKIGDATGRTRQWVHKLADDFRLSTGLAS
;
A
#
# COMPACT_ATOMS: atom_id res chain seq x y z
N MET A 1 46.13 5.40 17.12
CA MET A 1 44.66 5.37 17.02
C MET A 1 44.33 6.12 15.73
N LYS A 2 43.98 5.44 14.65
CA LYS A 2 43.61 6.10 13.39
C LYS A 2 42.16 6.55 13.51
N THR A 3 41.92 7.84 13.49
CA THR A 3 40.61 8.46 13.47
C THR A 3 39.94 8.13 12.14
N ASN A 4 38.82 7.41 12.18
CA ASN A 4 37.92 7.21 11.04
C ASN A 4 37.12 8.51 10.81
N ASP A 5 37.79 9.55 10.32
CA ASP A 5 37.14 10.84 10.01
C ASP A 5 36.35 10.80 8.69
N ASP A 6 36.43 9.70 7.94
CA ASP A 6 35.82 9.54 6.61
C ASP A 6 34.32 9.15 6.63
N LEU A 7 33.71 8.99 7.82
CA LEU A 7 32.30 8.56 7.93
C LEU A 7 31.31 9.74 8.10
N PHE A 8 31.78 10.97 8.26
CA PHE A 8 30.90 12.12 8.48
C PHE A 8 30.28 12.68 7.18
N PHE A 9 30.93 12.43 6.04
CA PHE A 9 30.45 12.79 4.71
C PHE A 9 30.23 11.50 3.92
N SER A 10 29.22 10.71 4.28
CA SER A 10 28.74 9.70 3.34
C SER A 10 28.36 10.42 2.05
N ASN A 11 28.88 9.95 0.90
CA ASN A 11 28.50 10.48 -0.41
C ASN A 11 26.97 10.58 -0.47
N PRO A 12 26.40 11.72 -0.92
CA PRO A 12 24.96 11.86 -1.02
C PRO A 12 24.42 10.70 -1.86
N THR A 13 23.49 9.94 -1.29
CA THR A 13 22.80 8.86 -1.99
C THR A 13 22.18 9.45 -3.25
N ASP A 14 22.42 8.81 -4.40
CA ASP A 14 21.77 9.22 -5.64
C ASP A 14 20.24 9.25 -5.40
N PRO A 15 19.58 10.42 -5.55
CA PRO A 15 18.15 10.56 -5.32
C PRO A 15 17.32 9.57 -6.14
N HIS A 16 17.80 9.15 -7.31
CA HIS A 16 17.12 8.13 -8.12
C HIS A 16 17.20 6.74 -7.50
N VAL A 17 18.31 6.40 -6.85
CA VAL A 17 18.47 5.12 -6.15
C VAL A 17 17.55 5.07 -4.93
N GLU A 18 17.50 6.16 -4.16
CA GLU A 18 16.61 6.28 -3.00
C GLU A 18 15.14 6.20 -3.42
N ALA A 19 14.74 6.96 -4.45
CA ALA A 19 13.36 6.92 -4.97
C ALA A 19 12.96 5.52 -5.47
N ARG A 20 13.88 4.79 -6.13
CA ARG A 20 13.64 3.41 -6.57
C ARG A 20 13.49 2.44 -5.40
N ALA A 21 14.31 2.59 -4.36
CA ALA A 21 14.22 1.76 -3.17
C ALA A 21 12.88 1.96 -2.45
N LEU A 22 12.46 3.23 -2.27
CA LEU A 22 11.15 3.57 -1.70
C LEU A 22 9.99 3.04 -2.55
N ALA A 23 10.04 3.23 -3.87
CA ALA A 23 9.02 2.71 -4.77
C ALA A 23 8.93 1.18 -4.71
N LEU A 24 10.07 0.48 -4.67
CA LEU A 24 10.11 -0.97 -4.53
C LEU A 24 9.52 -1.43 -3.19
N GLU A 25 9.86 -0.76 -2.10
CA GLU A 25 9.32 -1.05 -0.77
C GLU A 25 7.79 -0.92 -0.74
N VAL A 26 7.26 0.18 -1.31
CA VAL A 26 5.81 0.41 -1.41
C VAL A 26 5.14 -0.66 -2.26
N ILE A 27 5.71 -0.99 -3.42
CA ILE A 27 5.16 -2.04 -4.31
C ILE A 27 5.17 -3.39 -3.59
N CYS A 28 6.25 -3.75 -2.91
CA CYS A 28 6.33 -5.00 -2.15
C CYS A 28 5.27 -5.07 -1.05
N ARG A 29 5.11 -4.01 -0.24
CA ARG A 29 4.06 -3.97 0.80
C ARG A 29 2.67 -4.10 0.22
N LEU A 30 2.39 -3.38 -0.86
CA LEU A 30 1.12 -3.44 -1.58
C LEU A 30 0.82 -4.88 -2.07
N LEU A 31 1.79 -5.51 -2.76
CA LEU A 31 1.62 -6.87 -3.29
C LEU A 31 1.44 -7.91 -2.18
N LEU A 32 2.21 -7.81 -1.11
CA LEU A 32 2.09 -8.70 0.04
C LEU A 32 0.72 -8.56 0.70
N TRP A 33 0.27 -7.32 0.96
CA TRP A 33 -1.03 -7.08 1.57
C TRP A 33 -2.19 -7.59 0.70
N MET A 34 -2.14 -7.39 -0.62
CA MET A 34 -3.17 -7.91 -1.52
C MET A 34 -3.19 -9.44 -1.58
N ALA A 35 -2.02 -10.08 -1.51
CA ALA A 35 -1.89 -11.54 -1.60
C ALA A 35 -2.28 -12.27 -0.30
N ASP A 36 -2.22 -11.60 0.85
CA ASP A 36 -2.51 -12.13 2.18
C ASP A 36 -4.02 -12.31 2.47
N ALA A 37 -4.77 -12.77 1.46
CA ALA A 37 -6.17 -13.12 1.56
C ALA A 37 -6.40 -14.59 1.16
N PRO A 38 -7.36 -15.30 1.81
CA PRO A 38 -7.49 -16.75 1.71
C PRO A 38 -8.02 -17.23 0.36
N THR A 39 -8.79 -16.38 -0.35
CA THR A 39 -9.41 -16.73 -1.64
C THR A 39 -9.02 -15.73 -2.73
N ILE A 40 -9.13 -16.13 -4.00
CA ILE A 40 -8.90 -15.22 -5.13
C ILE A 40 -9.91 -14.06 -5.11
N GLU A 41 -11.15 -14.33 -4.72
CA GLU A 41 -12.20 -13.32 -4.57
C GLU A 41 -11.83 -12.28 -3.51
N ASP A 42 -11.36 -12.72 -2.34
CA ASP A 42 -10.92 -11.81 -1.28
C ASP A 42 -9.66 -11.01 -1.68
N ARG A 43 -8.75 -11.58 -2.49
CA ARG A 43 -7.60 -10.85 -3.07
C ARG A 43 -8.06 -9.79 -4.08
N GLY A 44 -9.06 -10.12 -4.90
CA GLY A 44 -9.71 -9.17 -5.79
C GLY A 44 -10.34 -8.01 -5.02
N LEU A 45 -11.05 -8.31 -3.93
CA LEU A 45 -11.62 -7.30 -3.03
C LEU A 45 -10.53 -6.41 -2.42
N ARG A 46 -9.46 -6.99 -1.86
CA ARG A 46 -8.31 -6.22 -1.36
C ARG A 46 -7.73 -5.30 -2.44
N THR A 47 -7.56 -5.81 -3.66
CA THR A 47 -7.07 -5.01 -4.81
C THR A 47 -7.98 -3.82 -5.10
N SER A 48 -9.29 -4.02 -5.15
CA SER A 48 -10.27 -2.94 -5.34
C SER A 48 -10.22 -1.90 -4.21
N ILE A 49 -10.01 -2.32 -2.96
CA ILE A 49 -9.86 -1.41 -1.82
C ILE A 49 -8.55 -0.61 -1.89
N ALA A 50 -7.45 -1.25 -2.26
CA ALA A 50 -6.18 -0.55 -2.48
C ALA A 50 -6.32 0.51 -3.58
N LEU A 51 -6.96 0.17 -4.71
CA LEU A 51 -7.24 1.12 -5.79
C LEU A 51 -8.14 2.26 -5.32
N TYR A 52 -9.22 1.98 -4.59
CA TYR A 52 -10.07 3.00 -3.98
C TYR A 52 -9.25 3.99 -3.13
N CYS A 53 -8.29 3.48 -2.35
CA CYS A 53 -7.50 4.30 -1.44
C CYS A 53 -6.42 5.15 -2.14
N ILE A 54 -5.81 4.63 -3.21
CA ILE A 54 -4.66 5.29 -3.88
C ILE A 54 -5.13 6.13 -5.09
N ARG A 55 -6.03 5.58 -5.91
CA ARG A 55 -6.49 6.13 -7.20
C ARG A 55 -7.96 5.76 -7.43
N PRO A 56 -8.90 6.40 -6.72
CA PRO A 56 -10.33 6.11 -6.85
C PRO A 56 -10.89 6.39 -8.25
N ASP A 57 -10.17 7.18 -9.05
CA ASP A 57 -10.48 7.40 -10.46
C ASP A 57 -10.27 6.16 -11.35
N LEU A 58 -9.44 5.20 -10.93
CA LEU A 58 -9.20 3.95 -11.67
C LEU A 58 -10.30 2.89 -11.46
N ILE A 59 -11.27 3.17 -10.59
CA ILE A 59 -12.42 2.30 -10.31
C ILE A 59 -13.74 3.01 -10.65
N ASP A 60 -13.70 3.94 -11.61
CA ASP A 60 -14.89 4.66 -12.12
C ASP A 60 -15.72 5.36 -11.02
N GLY A 61 -15.09 5.80 -9.93
CA GLY A 61 -15.78 6.44 -8.81
C GLY A 61 -16.64 5.49 -7.97
N GLU A 62 -16.38 4.18 -8.04
CA GLU A 62 -17.03 3.19 -7.20
C GLU A 62 -16.91 3.52 -5.72
N THR A 63 -18.02 3.36 -4.99
CA THR A 63 -18.07 3.68 -3.56
C THR A 63 -17.76 2.44 -2.73
N MET A 64 -17.27 2.63 -1.49
CA MET A 64 -17.07 1.51 -0.57
C MET A 64 -18.33 0.65 -0.34
N GLU A 65 -19.51 1.27 -0.45
CA GLU A 65 -20.79 0.58 -0.32
C GLU A 65 -21.03 -0.38 -1.48
N LYS A 66 -20.90 0.13 -2.72
CA LYS A 66 -21.02 -0.69 -3.92
C LYS A 66 -19.97 -1.80 -4.03
N ILE A 67 -18.73 -1.54 -3.60
CA ILE A 67 -17.68 -2.56 -3.52
C ILE A 67 -18.07 -3.65 -2.51
N GLY A 68 -18.66 -3.26 -1.38
CA GLY A 68 -19.19 -4.18 -0.38
C GLY A 68 -20.33 -5.03 -0.95
N ASP A 69 -21.32 -4.40 -1.58
CA ASP A 69 -22.48 -5.06 -2.17
C ASP A 69 -22.08 -6.10 -3.23
N ALA A 70 -21.12 -5.76 -4.10
CA ALA A 70 -20.59 -6.66 -5.13
C ALA A 70 -19.88 -7.91 -4.57
N THR A 71 -19.47 -7.86 -3.30
CA THR A 71 -18.71 -8.94 -2.63
C THR A 71 -19.47 -9.56 -1.45
N GLY A 72 -20.74 -9.17 -1.23
CA GLY A 72 -21.54 -9.62 -0.09
C GLY A 72 -20.99 -9.16 1.27
N ARG A 73 -20.21 -8.08 1.30
CA ARG A 73 -19.63 -7.49 2.51
C ARG A 73 -20.35 -6.21 2.87
N THR A 74 -20.48 -5.96 4.17
CA THR A 74 -21.07 -4.70 4.64
C THR A 74 -20.11 -3.54 4.40
N ARG A 75 -20.66 -2.33 4.24
CA ARG A 75 -19.87 -1.09 4.20
C ARG A 75 -18.87 -0.97 5.36
N GLN A 76 -19.28 -1.34 6.58
CA GLN A 76 -18.39 -1.29 7.75
C GLN A 76 -17.20 -2.24 7.63
N TRP A 77 -17.40 -3.42 7.05
CA TRP A 77 -16.32 -4.37 6.80
C TRP A 77 -15.32 -3.80 5.80
N VAL A 78 -15.82 -3.19 4.72
CA VAL A 78 -14.99 -2.53 3.71
C VAL A 78 -14.21 -1.35 4.28
N HIS A 79 -14.84 -0.52 5.12
CA HIS A 79 -14.16 0.57 5.83
C HIS A 79 -13.00 0.06 6.68
N LYS A 80 -13.22 -0.99 7.48
CA LYS A 80 -12.16 -1.61 8.29
C LYS A 80 -11.01 -2.15 7.43
N LEU A 81 -11.32 -2.76 6.29
CA LEU A 81 -10.29 -3.25 5.37
C LEU A 81 -9.49 -2.10 4.74
N ALA A 82 -10.14 -0.97 4.44
CA ALA A 82 -9.46 0.22 3.95
C ALA A 82 -8.54 0.85 5.01
N ASP A 83 -8.95 0.82 6.29
CA ASP A 83 -8.10 1.29 7.38
C ASP A 83 -6.91 0.36 7.63
N ASP A 84 -7.13 -0.96 7.58
CA ASP A 84 -6.06 -1.96 7.63
C ASP A 84 -5.05 -1.78 6.49
N PHE A 85 -5.53 -1.54 5.26
CA PHE A 85 -4.68 -1.20 4.13
C PHE A 85 -3.81 0.04 4.42
N ARG A 86 -4.41 1.12 4.92
CA ARG A 86 -3.68 2.37 5.18
C ARG A 86 -2.61 2.20 6.26
N LEU A 87 -2.91 1.46 7.32
CA LEU A 87 -1.98 1.20 8.41
C LEU A 87 -0.84 0.27 7.98
N SER A 88 -1.15 -0.81 7.27
CA SER A 88 -0.16 -1.81 6.84
C SER A 88 0.78 -1.29 5.75
N THR A 89 0.32 -0.34 4.91
CA THR A 89 1.13 0.24 3.83
C THR A 89 1.79 1.57 4.20
N GLY A 90 1.44 2.16 5.35
CA GLY A 90 1.94 3.46 5.79
C GLY A 90 1.28 4.65 5.08
N LEU A 91 0.11 4.47 4.46
CA LEU A 91 -0.65 5.55 3.84
C LEU A 91 -1.33 6.45 4.89
N ALA A 92 -1.67 5.91 6.06
CA ALA A 92 -2.02 6.72 7.22
C ALA A 92 -0.75 7.03 8.02
N SER A 93 -0.42 8.33 8.17
CA SER A 93 0.60 8.85 9.09
C SER A 93 -0.08 9.40 10.34
#